data_AF-A0A7X7B1Q3-F1
#
_entry.id   AF-A0A7X7B1Q3-F1
#
_cell.length_a   1.000
_cell.length_b   1.000
_cell.length_c   1.000
_cell.angle_alpha   90.00
_cell.angle_beta   90.00
_cell.angle_gamma   90.00
#
_symmetry.space_group_name_H-M   'P 1'
#
loop_
_entity.id
_entity.type
_entity.pdbx_description
1 polymer ?
#
loop_
_entity_poly.entity_id
_entity_poly.type
_entity_poly.pdbx_seq_one_letter_code
_entity_poly.pdbx_strand_id
1 'polypeptide(L)'
;MGELGQWTQNSFIFNTALLLSRYYNDSFVSQIISILCKRLVTIYKTSLISRLFSAENWEERAFDDSLFIRIFPLLAPLGAGIIDFINNIAEQSIFIRSIAAVEKEILIKPFKTISLILFPALFISTALQAMLSSFMPSVLMLRLVILVVTFLMYFVELPFKLLVQNSFVGQPLFRLWNNKNDQTAEANNFISQDKRKINTTHGLLAVVSGVIGVLYYFLPTTTFAKLFGIVILGPAIYLQPGIGVAAIAFMLPFTQTTYIAAVAGLTFISVLLNFRRLELKITGMMIPVALFTILAAVAAVFSVMRSESLNSLQLFIVYFILFYSSSVLFKEKKIFRTSVLLFVVSSLIVALYGIYQYFIKIPTAIAWVDISQFPELTRVYSTM
;
A
#
# COMPACT_ATOMS: atom_id res chain seq x y z
N MET A 1 3.70 -2.22 39.27
CA MET A 1 4.26 -0.97 38.68
C MET A 1 5.07 -0.22 39.74
N GLY A 2 6.14 -0.83 40.28
CA GLY A 2 6.83 -0.31 41.48
C GLY A 2 8.27 0.16 41.27
N GLU A 3 9.04 -0.47 40.38
CA GLU A 3 10.50 -0.25 40.32
C GLU A 3 10.97 0.54 39.09
N LEU A 4 10.24 0.47 37.97
CA LEU A 4 10.54 1.26 36.75
C LEU A 4 10.29 2.77 36.95
N GLY A 5 9.44 3.15 37.90
CA GLY A 5 9.11 4.56 38.20
C GLY A 5 10.19 5.29 39.01
N GLN A 6 10.95 4.58 39.84
CA GLN A 6 12.06 5.17 40.61
C GLN A 6 13.31 5.40 39.76
N TRP A 7 13.57 4.51 38.79
CA TRP A 7 14.70 4.66 37.86
C TRP A 7 14.53 5.85 36.90
N THR A 8 13.31 6.13 36.45
CA THR A 8 13.03 7.29 35.59
C THR A 8 13.02 8.62 36.35
N GLN A 9 12.67 8.61 37.65
CA GLN A 9 12.70 9.81 38.51
C GLN A 9 14.12 10.21 38.94
N ASN A 10 15.04 9.25 39.12
CA ASN A 10 16.43 9.51 39.52
C ASN A 10 17.44 9.53 38.37
N SER A 11 16.99 9.31 37.13
CA SER A 11 17.87 9.38 35.96
C SER A 11 18.26 10.83 35.67
N PHE A 12 19.54 11.15 35.89
CA PHE A 12 20.14 12.44 35.53
C PHE A 12 19.90 12.79 34.06
N ILE A 13 19.92 11.80 33.16
CA ILE A 13 19.68 11.99 31.72
C ILE A 13 18.20 12.34 31.45
N PHE A 14 17.27 11.72 32.15
CA PHE A 14 15.84 12.00 31.98
C PHE A 14 15.48 13.38 32.56
N ASN A 15 16.00 13.71 33.75
CA ASN A 15 15.80 15.02 34.36
C ASN A 15 16.49 16.15 33.57
N THR A 16 17.68 15.92 32.99
CA THR A 16 18.32 16.91 32.11
C THR A 16 17.58 17.09 30.80
N ALA A 17 17.06 16.02 30.17
CA ALA A 17 16.23 16.12 28.98
C ALA A 17 14.89 16.85 29.24
N LEU A 18 14.28 16.62 30.39
CA LEU A 18 13.02 17.26 30.80
C LEU A 18 13.24 18.72 31.22
N LEU A 19 14.39 19.03 31.85
CA LEU A 19 14.85 20.40 32.11
C LEU A 19 15.19 21.15 30.81
N LEU A 20 15.88 20.51 29.86
CA LEU A 20 16.15 21.07 28.53
C LEU A 20 14.85 21.32 27.76
N SER A 21 13.87 20.41 27.85
CA SER A 21 12.54 20.60 27.26
C SER A 21 11.77 21.76 27.91
N ARG A 22 11.83 21.91 29.24
CA ARG A 22 11.23 23.06 29.94
C ARG A 22 11.94 24.37 29.59
N TYR A 23 13.27 24.40 29.63
CA TYR A 23 14.05 25.57 29.25
C TYR A 23 13.89 25.91 27.78
N TYR A 24 13.70 24.93 26.89
CA TYR A 24 13.42 25.19 25.48
C TYR A 24 12.05 25.83 25.31
N ASN A 25 11.00 25.31 25.96
CA ASN A 25 9.65 25.89 25.87
C ASN A 25 9.58 27.31 26.47
N ASP A 26 10.32 27.57 27.55
CA ASP A 26 10.41 28.91 28.19
C ASP A 26 11.56 29.77 27.63
N SER A 27 12.31 29.28 26.64
CA SER A 27 13.44 30.02 26.08
C SER A 27 12.96 31.23 25.28
N PHE A 28 13.77 32.28 25.31
CA PHE A 28 13.62 33.45 24.46
C PHE A 28 13.50 33.08 22.97
N VAL A 29 14.20 32.02 22.54
CA VAL A 29 14.16 31.51 21.17
C VAL A 29 12.81 30.86 20.83
N SER A 30 12.28 30.01 21.72
CA SER A 30 10.91 29.45 21.59
C SER A 30 9.86 30.55 21.56
N GLN A 31 9.99 31.56 22.43
CA GLN A 31 9.07 32.69 22.46
C GLN A 31 9.12 33.48 21.15
N ILE A 32 10.32 33.79 20.63
CA ILE A 32 10.49 34.44 19.33
C ILE A 32 9.87 33.61 18.20
N ILE A 33 10.16 32.30 18.14
CA ILE A 33 9.61 31.41 17.12
C ILE A 33 8.09 31.33 17.22
N SER A 34 7.53 31.24 18.43
CA SER A 34 6.09 31.19 18.64
C SER A 34 5.40 32.51 18.26
N ILE A 35 6.03 33.66 18.52
CA ILE A 35 5.54 34.98 18.12
C ILE A 35 5.59 35.12 16.59
N LEU A 36 6.68 34.70 15.97
CA LEU A 36 6.83 34.67 14.50
C LEU A 36 5.79 33.74 13.86
N CYS A 37 5.61 32.52 14.37
CA CYS A 37 4.58 31.60 13.89
C CYS A 37 3.18 32.17 14.08
N LYS A 38 2.85 32.77 15.23
CA LYS A 38 1.54 33.42 15.45
C LYS A 38 1.32 34.58 14.49
N ARG A 39 2.34 35.40 14.23
CA ARG A 39 2.26 36.48 13.24
C ARG A 39 2.10 35.94 11.82
N LEU A 40 2.87 34.93 11.42
CA LEU A 40 2.75 34.30 10.10
C LEU A 40 1.37 33.67 9.89
N VAL A 41 0.82 32.98 10.89
CA VAL A 41 -0.54 32.42 10.84
C VAL A 41 -1.59 33.53 10.72
N THR A 42 -1.41 34.65 11.44
CA THR A 42 -2.34 35.79 11.37
C THR A 42 -2.29 36.46 10.00
N ILE A 43 -1.08 36.75 9.50
CA ILE A 43 -0.83 37.32 8.17
C ILE A 43 -1.42 36.41 7.09
N TYR A 44 -1.18 35.09 7.18
CA TYR A 44 -1.75 34.11 6.28
C TYR A 44 -3.28 34.19 6.30
N LYS A 45 -3.93 34.07 7.47
CA LYS A 45 -5.40 34.13 7.61
C LYS A 45 -6.02 35.42 7.07
N THR A 46 -5.33 36.56 7.14
CA THR A 46 -5.81 37.84 6.62
C THR A 46 -5.43 38.09 5.16
N SER A 47 -4.56 37.27 4.57
CA SER A 47 -4.06 37.47 3.21
C SER A 47 -5.12 37.14 2.15
N LEU A 48 -4.98 37.80 0.99
CA LEU A 48 -5.70 37.44 -0.24
C LEU A 48 -5.50 35.96 -0.61
N ILE A 49 -4.31 35.42 -0.33
CA ILE A 49 -3.97 34.01 -0.57
C ILE A 49 -4.86 33.12 0.29
N SER A 50 -4.98 33.36 1.60
CA SER A 50 -5.91 32.59 2.42
C SER A 50 -7.33 32.72 1.90
N ARG A 51 -7.82 33.92 1.57
CA ARG A 51 -9.18 34.06 1.01
C ARG A 51 -9.41 33.30 -0.29
N LEU A 52 -8.38 33.18 -1.14
CA LEU A 52 -8.44 32.39 -2.37
C LEU A 52 -8.54 30.88 -2.07
N PHE A 53 -7.77 30.40 -1.07
CA PHE A 53 -7.70 28.98 -0.69
C PHE A 53 -8.70 28.54 0.39
N SER A 54 -9.36 29.47 1.08
CA SER A 54 -10.26 29.19 2.21
C SER A 54 -11.72 29.47 1.91
N ALA A 55 -12.05 29.95 0.71
CA ALA A 55 -13.42 30.21 0.34
C ALA A 55 -14.03 28.94 -0.28
N GLU A 56 -14.37 27.95 0.56
CA GLU A 56 -15.14 26.75 0.16
C GLU A 56 -16.38 27.10 -0.67
N ASN A 57 -16.99 28.26 -0.40
CA ASN A 57 -18.25 28.67 -1.01
C ASN A 57 -18.15 29.18 -2.45
N TRP A 58 -16.97 29.54 -3.00
CA TRP A 58 -16.89 29.92 -4.43
C TRP A 58 -16.63 28.72 -5.30
N GLU A 59 -15.84 27.74 -4.84
CA GLU A 59 -15.57 26.52 -5.59
C GLU A 59 -16.84 25.71 -5.78
N GLU A 60 -17.61 25.44 -4.71
CA GLU A 60 -18.87 24.69 -4.82
C GLU A 60 -19.89 25.38 -5.74
N ARG A 61 -20.04 26.71 -5.63
CA ARG A 61 -20.97 27.47 -6.50
C ARG A 61 -20.51 27.53 -7.95
N ALA A 62 -19.23 27.79 -8.21
CA ALA A 62 -18.68 27.80 -9.56
C ALA A 62 -18.73 26.41 -10.20
N PHE A 63 -18.62 25.36 -9.38
CA PHE A 63 -18.83 23.98 -9.79
C PHE A 63 -20.29 23.80 -10.22
N ASP A 64 -21.25 23.97 -9.31
CA ASP A 64 -22.68 23.74 -9.59
C ASP A 64 -23.21 24.53 -10.80
N ASP A 65 -22.69 25.74 -11.02
CA ASP A 65 -23.09 26.60 -12.14
C ASP A 65 -22.42 26.26 -13.48
N SER A 66 -21.42 25.37 -13.50
CA SER A 66 -20.66 25.08 -14.72
C SER A 66 -21.44 24.23 -15.75
N LEU A 67 -21.22 24.52 -17.03
CA LEU A 67 -21.78 23.73 -18.14
C LEU A 67 -21.36 22.26 -18.09
N PHE A 68 -20.16 21.98 -17.55
CA PHE A 68 -19.65 20.62 -17.42
C PHE A 68 -20.53 19.77 -16.48
N ILE A 69 -20.97 20.33 -15.35
CA ILE A 69 -21.87 19.63 -14.41
C ILE A 69 -23.29 19.57 -14.91
N ARG A 70 -23.72 20.49 -15.78
CA ARG A 70 -25.01 20.36 -16.46
C ARG A 70 -25.02 19.21 -17.47
N ILE A 71 -23.89 18.92 -18.12
CA ILE A 71 -23.76 17.84 -19.11
C ILE A 71 -23.48 16.48 -18.42
N PHE A 72 -22.80 16.48 -17.28
CA PHE A 72 -22.41 15.26 -16.56
C PHE A 72 -23.57 14.27 -16.27
N PRO A 73 -24.78 14.70 -15.84
CA PRO A 73 -25.93 13.83 -15.64
C PRO A 73 -26.38 13.06 -16.89
N LEU A 74 -26.07 13.58 -18.09
CA LEU A 74 -26.42 12.93 -19.36
C LEU A 74 -25.50 11.73 -19.64
N LEU A 75 -24.22 11.82 -19.25
CA LEU A 75 -23.20 10.77 -19.46
C LEU A 75 -23.10 9.80 -18.27
N ALA A 76 -23.50 10.25 -17.07
CA ALA A 76 -23.49 9.47 -15.84
C ALA A 76 -24.24 8.12 -15.94
N PRO A 77 -25.45 7.99 -16.51
CA PRO A 77 -26.16 6.71 -16.55
C PRO A 77 -25.50 5.66 -17.45
N LEU A 78 -24.85 6.09 -18.54
CA LEU A 78 -24.10 5.18 -19.42
C LEU A 78 -22.88 4.59 -18.70
N GLY A 79 -22.13 5.44 -17.99
CA GLY A 79 -21.00 4.99 -17.18
C GLY A 79 -21.44 4.08 -16.02
N ALA A 80 -22.53 4.45 -15.33
CA ALA A 80 -23.07 3.67 -14.22
C ALA A 80 -23.54 2.28 -14.66
N GLY A 81 -24.19 2.15 -15.82
CA GLY A 81 -24.63 0.86 -16.34
C GLY A 81 -23.47 -0.11 -16.64
N ILE A 82 -22.38 0.39 -17.22
CA ILE A 82 -21.16 -0.40 -17.46
C ILE A 82 -20.53 -0.85 -16.14
N ILE A 83 -20.43 0.06 -15.16
CA ILE A 83 -19.84 -0.26 -13.86
C ILE A 83 -20.70 -1.29 -13.12
N ASP A 84 -22.02 -1.14 -13.12
CA ASP A 84 -22.94 -2.09 -12.48
C ASP A 84 -22.87 -3.48 -13.14
N PHE A 85 -22.74 -3.53 -14.47
CA PHE A 85 -22.52 -4.79 -15.18
C PHE A 85 -21.22 -5.48 -14.76
N ILE A 86 -20.10 -4.74 -14.71
CA ILE A 86 -18.81 -5.28 -14.28
C ILE A 86 -18.86 -5.74 -12.83
N ASN A 87 -19.47 -4.94 -11.94
CA ASN A 87 -19.62 -5.29 -10.52
C ASN A 87 -20.48 -6.53 -10.34
N ASN A 88 -21.56 -6.71 -11.11
CA ASN A 88 -22.39 -7.92 -11.03
C ASN A 88 -21.59 -9.17 -11.44
N ILE A 89 -20.78 -9.10 -12.51
CA ILE A 89 -19.87 -10.20 -12.89
C ILE A 89 -18.85 -10.48 -11.78
N ALA A 90 -18.30 -9.42 -11.19
CA ALA A 90 -17.29 -9.52 -10.15
C ALA A 90 -17.86 -10.14 -8.86
N GLU A 91 -19.06 -9.73 -8.42
CA GLU A 91 -19.73 -10.24 -7.23
C GLU A 91 -20.17 -11.71 -7.37
N GLN A 92 -20.55 -12.13 -8.57
CA GLN A 92 -20.88 -13.52 -8.88
C GLN A 92 -19.65 -14.41 -9.02
N SER A 93 -18.45 -13.82 -9.14
CA SER A 93 -17.22 -14.57 -9.29
C SER A 93 -16.85 -15.34 -8.03
N ILE A 94 -16.73 -16.67 -8.18
CA ILE A 94 -16.20 -17.57 -7.14
C ILE A 94 -14.81 -17.10 -6.68
N PHE A 95 -14.03 -16.51 -7.60
CA PHE A 95 -12.67 -16.09 -7.34
C PHE A 95 -12.60 -14.91 -6.36
N ILE A 96 -13.38 -13.85 -6.60
CA ILE A 96 -13.45 -12.68 -5.71
C ILE A 96 -13.99 -13.07 -4.34
N ARG A 97 -15.03 -13.91 -4.32
CA ARG A 97 -15.59 -14.44 -3.07
C ARG A 97 -14.58 -15.27 -2.27
N SER A 98 -13.75 -16.06 -2.95
CA SER A 98 -12.70 -16.86 -2.31
C SER A 98 -11.62 -15.97 -1.71
N ILE A 99 -11.16 -14.94 -2.43
CA ILE A 99 -10.17 -13.99 -1.91
C ILE A 99 -10.72 -13.21 -0.71
N ALA A 100 -11.97 -12.74 -0.78
CA ALA A 100 -12.62 -12.07 0.35
C ALA A 100 -12.75 -12.99 1.59
N ALA A 101 -12.98 -14.29 1.39
CA ALA A 101 -13.00 -15.27 2.48
C ALA A 101 -11.60 -15.48 3.08
N VAL A 102 -10.58 -15.62 2.23
CA VAL A 102 -9.18 -15.76 2.65
C VAL A 102 -8.71 -14.54 3.44
N GLU A 103 -9.03 -13.32 2.98
CA GLU A 103 -8.68 -12.09 3.69
C GLU A 103 -9.23 -12.09 5.13
N LYS A 104 -10.51 -12.46 5.30
CA LYS A 104 -11.13 -12.58 6.63
C LYS A 104 -10.49 -13.68 7.46
N GLU A 105 -10.24 -14.85 6.87
CA GLU A 105 -9.61 -15.96 7.58
C GLU A 105 -8.18 -15.63 8.02
N ILE A 106 -7.39 -14.90 7.21
CA ILE A 106 -6.04 -14.45 7.59
C ILE A 106 -6.08 -13.55 8.83
N LEU A 107 -7.11 -12.71 8.97
CA LEU A 107 -7.25 -11.86 10.16
C LEU A 107 -7.60 -12.68 11.41
N ILE A 108 -8.38 -13.75 11.26
CA ILE A 108 -8.90 -14.56 12.38
C ILE A 108 -7.92 -15.68 12.78
N LYS A 109 -7.36 -16.42 11.82
CA LYS A 109 -6.44 -17.57 12.01
C LYS A 109 -5.30 -17.56 10.97
N PRO A 110 -4.40 -16.55 11.00
CA PRO A 110 -3.35 -16.35 10.00
C PRO A 110 -2.50 -17.60 9.75
N PHE A 111 -1.99 -18.25 10.81
CA PHE A 111 -1.10 -19.41 10.67
C PHE A 111 -1.78 -20.61 10.00
N LYS A 112 -3.02 -20.89 10.39
CA LYS A 112 -3.81 -21.98 9.81
C LYS A 112 -4.11 -21.72 8.34
N THR A 113 -4.52 -20.50 7.98
CA THR A 113 -4.83 -20.14 6.59
C THR A 113 -3.58 -20.14 5.71
N ILE A 114 -2.45 -19.60 6.21
CA ILE A 114 -1.17 -19.65 5.50
C ILE A 114 -0.72 -21.09 5.30
N SER A 115 -0.87 -21.94 6.32
CA SER A 115 -0.56 -23.37 6.23
C SER A 115 -1.40 -24.06 5.15
N LEU A 116 -2.72 -23.84 5.14
CA LEU A 116 -3.63 -24.40 4.14
C LEU A 116 -3.31 -23.98 2.70
N ILE A 117 -2.67 -22.82 2.50
CA ILE A 117 -2.26 -22.33 1.19
C ILE A 117 -0.86 -22.85 0.81
N LEU A 118 0.11 -22.73 1.72
CA LEU A 118 1.52 -23.04 1.40
C LEU A 118 1.80 -24.54 1.43
N PHE A 119 1.25 -25.29 2.39
CA PHE A 119 1.59 -26.70 2.57
C PHE A 119 1.20 -27.54 1.35
N PRO A 120 -0.05 -27.52 0.83
CA PRO A 120 -0.40 -28.31 -0.35
C PRO A 120 0.38 -27.88 -1.60
N ALA A 121 0.59 -26.58 -1.79
CA ALA A 121 1.35 -26.04 -2.92
C ALA A 121 2.82 -26.53 -2.91
N LEU A 122 3.48 -26.46 -1.75
CA LEU A 122 4.85 -26.92 -1.58
C LEU A 122 4.97 -28.44 -1.65
N PHE A 123 3.99 -29.17 -1.10
CA PHE A 123 3.99 -30.62 -1.12
C PHE A 123 3.87 -31.13 -2.56
N ILE A 124 2.89 -30.63 -3.33
CA ILE A 124 2.67 -31.05 -4.72
C ILE A 124 3.85 -30.65 -5.61
N SER A 125 4.35 -29.41 -5.50
CA SER A 125 5.51 -29.00 -6.31
C SER A 125 6.77 -29.81 -5.98
N THR A 126 6.95 -30.24 -4.73
CA THR A 126 8.06 -31.11 -4.32
C THR A 126 7.85 -32.54 -4.78
N ALA A 127 6.63 -33.08 -4.68
CA ALA A 127 6.30 -34.41 -5.19
C ALA A 127 6.51 -34.51 -6.71
N LEU A 128 6.03 -33.52 -7.47
CA LEU A 128 6.26 -33.44 -8.92
C LEU A 128 7.74 -33.38 -9.25
N GLN A 129 8.50 -32.54 -8.53
CA GLN A 129 9.93 -32.45 -8.74
C GLN A 129 10.64 -33.77 -8.42
N ALA A 130 10.22 -34.50 -7.37
CA ALA A 130 10.76 -35.82 -7.02
C ALA A 130 10.50 -36.88 -8.08
N MET A 131 9.32 -36.84 -8.70
CA MET A 131 8.90 -37.82 -9.69
C MET A 131 9.51 -37.57 -11.07
N LEU A 132 9.72 -36.30 -11.43
CA LEU A 132 10.02 -35.89 -12.81
C LEU A 132 11.44 -35.34 -12.98
N SER A 133 12.17 -35.06 -11.90
CA SER A 133 13.50 -34.44 -11.96
C SER A 133 14.39 -34.81 -10.77
N SER A 134 15.68 -34.51 -10.85
CA SER A 134 16.62 -34.73 -9.74
C SER A 134 16.64 -33.56 -8.76
N PHE A 135 16.97 -33.84 -7.51
CA PHE A 135 17.17 -32.82 -6.48
C PHE A 135 18.64 -32.59 -6.16
N MET A 136 18.98 -31.33 -5.91
CA MET A 136 20.13 -31.02 -5.07
C MET A 136 19.76 -31.30 -3.60
N PRO A 137 20.60 -32.03 -2.83
CA PRO A 137 20.30 -32.39 -1.44
C PRO A 137 19.97 -31.19 -0.53
N SER A 138 20.64 -30.06 -0.74
CA SER A 138 20.42 -28.81 0.01
C SER A 138 19.02 -28.23 -0.21
N VAL A 139 18.52 -28.26 -1.44
CA VAL A 139 17.20 -27.73 -1.81
C VAL A 139 16.08 -28.62 -1.25
N LEU A 140 16.28 -29.93 -1.29
CA LEU A 140 15.34 -30.89 -0.72
C LEU A 140 15.25 -30.73 0.81
N MET A 141 16.38 -30.60 1.50
CA MET A 141 16.40 -30.34 2.94
C MET A 141 15.64 -29.06 3.30
N LEU A 142 15.88 -27.96 2.58
CA LEU A 142 15.17 -26.71 2.81
C LEU A 142 13.65 -26.85 2.60
N ARG A 143 13.22 -27.54 1.54
CA ARG A 143 11.80 -27.80 1.27
C ARG A 143 11.14 -28.64 2.36
N LEU A 144 11.81 -29.68 2.84
CA LEU A 144 11.31 -30.51 3.95
C LEU A 144 11.15 -29.70 5.23
N VAL A 145 12.13 -28.85 5.56
CA VAL A 145 12.04 -27.95 6.73
C VAL A 145 10.83 -27.02 6.60
N ILE A 146 10.63 -26.38 5.43
CA ILE A 146 9.47 -25.50 5.21
C ILE A 146 8.15 -26.29 5.29
N LEU A 147 8.11 -27.53 4.76
CA LEU A 147 6.93 -28.39 4.87
C LEU A 147 6.60 -28.72 6.33
N VAL A 148 7.60 -29.05 7.15
CA VAL A 148 7.38 -29.30 8.58
C VAL A 148 6.90 -28.04 9.29
N VAL A 149 7.51 -26.88 9.03
CA VAL A 149 7.10 -25.61 9.64
C VAL A 149 5.66 -25.24 9.24
N THR A 150 5.33 -25.31 7.96
CA THR A 150 3.98 -25.01 7.46
C THR A 150 2.95 -26.02 7.98
N PHE A 151 3.30 -27.29 8.13
CA PHE A 151 2.45 -28.28 8.79
C PHE A 151 2.19 -27.93 10.26
N LEU A 152 3.21 -27.57 11.02
CA LEU A 152 3.05 -27.16 12.42
C LEU A 152 2.20 -25.90 12.58
N MET A 153 2.32 -24.94 11.65
CA MET A 153 1.49 -23.71 11.63
C MET A 153 0.00 -24.02 11.52
N TYR A 154 -0.41 -25.17 10.97
CA TYR A 154 -1.83 -25.55 10.88
C TYR A 154 -2.52 -25.60 12.24
N PHE A 155 -1.79 -26.03 13.28
CA PHE A 155 -2.31 -26.22 14.63
C PHE A 155 -2.36 -24.94 15.46
N VAL A 156 -1.83 -23.83 14.93
CA VAL A 156 -1.75 -22.56 15.66
C VAL A 156 -3.01 -21.73 15.43
N GLU A 157 -3.88 -21.67 16.45
CA GLU A 157 -5.12 -20.88 16.42
C GLU A 157 -4.99 -19.51 17.11
N LEU A 158 -3.96 -18.74 16.74
CA LEU A 158 -3.72 -17.39 17.29
C LEU A 158 -4.22 -16.32 16.32
N PRO A 159 -5.09 -15.37 16.76
CA PRO A 159 -5.59 -14.30 15.90
C PRO A 159 -4.51 -13.26 15.61
N PHE A 160 -4.55 -12.69 14.40
CA PHE A 160 -3.53 -11.77 13.90
C PHE A 160 -3.30 -10.56 14.83
N LYS A 161 -4.38 -10.00 15.38
CA LYS A 161 -4.31 -8.86 16.29
C LYS A 161 -3.45 -9.14 17.53
N LEU A 162 -3.58 -10.32 18.13
CA LEU A 162 -2.78 -10.70 19.31
C LEU A 162 -1.31 -10.88 18.96
N LEU A 163 -1.00 -11.40 17.76
CA LEU A 163 0.37 -11.57 17.29
C LEU A 163 1.07 -10.23 17.12
N VAL A 164 0.41 -9.26 16.48
CA VAL A 164 1.00 -7.94 16.26
C VAL A 164 1.16 -7.19 17.58
N GLN A 165 0.17 -7.27 18.48
CA GLN A 165 0.23 -6.57 19.77
C GLN A 165 1.34 -7.07 20.69
N ASN A 166 1.60 -8.38 20.68
CA ASN A 166 2.58 -9.02 21.55
C ASN A 166 3.99 -9.14 20.91
N SER A 167 4.14 -8.75 19.64
CA SER A 167 5.42 -8.77 18.95
C SER A 167 6.25 -7.53 19.27
N PHE A 168 7.55 -7.70 19.51
CA PHE A 168 8.50 -6.60 19.71
C PHE A 168 8.52 -5.62 18.54
N VAL A 169 8.42 -6.14 17.31
CA VAL A 169 8.37 -5.33 16.07
C VAL A 169 6.95 -4.86 15.78
N GLY A 170 5.94 -5.68 16.10
CA GLY A 170 4.54 -5.38 15.83
C GLY A 170 3.96 -4.29 16.74
N GLN A 171 4.40 -4.20 17.99
CA GLN A 171 3.88 -3.26 18.98
C GLN A 171 4.06 -1.77 18.59
N PRO A 172 5.25 -1.29 18.16
CA PRO A 172 5.41 0.10 17.73
C PRO A 172 4.59 0.39 16.46
N LEU A 173 4.51 -0.54 15.52
CA LEU A 173 3.70 -0.41 14.31
C LEU A 173 2.20 -0.34 14.64
N PHE A 174 1.73 -1.17 15.56
CA PHE A 174 0.34 -1.20 16.01
C PHE A 174 -0.08 0.09 16.71
N ARG A 175 0.83 0.69 17.50
CA ARG A 175 0.59 1.98 18.18
C ARG A 175 0.49 3.15 17.21
N LEU A 176 1.22 3.13 16.09
CA LEU A 176 1.11 4.12 15.02
C LEU A 176 -0.16 3.93 14.20
N TRP A 177 -0.60 2.68 14.05
CA TRP A 177 -1.75 2.29 13.25
C TRP A 177 -3.09 2.59 13.94
N ASN A 178 -3.24 2.32 15.24
CA ASN A 178 -4.55 2.27 15.87
C ASN A 178 -4.88 3.52 16.73
N ASN A 179 -6.03 4.14 16.45
CA ASN A 179 -6.62 5.16 17.32
C ASN A 179 -7.40 4.44 18.44
N LYS A 180 -7.38 4.97 19.66
CA LYS A 180 -7.82 4.28 20.91
C LYS A 180 -9.29 3.77 20.95
N ASN A 181 -10.14 4.05 19.95
CA ASN A 181 -11.59 3.89 20.09
C ASN A 181 -12.25 2.67 19.39
N ASP A 182 -11.60 1.94 18.50
CA ASP A 182 -12.25 0.83 17.75
C ASP A 182 -12.18 -0.55 18.45
N GLN A 183 -11.90 -0.59 19.75
CA GLN A 183 -11.18 -1.74 20.30
C GLN A 183 -11.99 -2.97 20.70
N THR A 184 -13.31 -2.93 20.86
CA THR A 184 -14.02 -4.00 21.59
C THR A 184 -15.33 -4.53 20.98
N ALA A 185 -15.96 -3.85 20.01
CA ALA A 185 -17.28 -4.25 19.52
C ALA A 185 -17.28 -5.24 18.34
N GLU A 186 -16.35 -5.11 17.39
CA GLU A 186 -16.40 -5.91 16.15
C GLU A 186 -15.82 -7.32 16.30
N ALA A 187 -14.76 -7.48 17.09
CA ALA A 187 -14.08 -8.79 17.21
C ALA A 187 -14.93 -9.86 17.90
N ASN A 188 -15.83 -9.48 18.81
CA ASN A 188 -16.63 -10.41 19.60
C ASN A 188 -17.94 -10.82 18.91
N ASN A 189 -18.52 -9.96 18.07
CA ASN A 189 -19.74 -10.29 17.32
C ASN A 189 -19.49 -11.16 16.07
N PHE A 190 -18.26 -11.18 15.53
CA PHE A 190 -17.89 -11.98 14.36
C PHE A 190 -17.66 -13.47 14.65
N ILE A 191 -17.31 -13.84 15.89
CA ILE A 191 -16.86 -15.21 16.24
C ILE A 191 -18.04 -16.20 16.36
N SER A 192 -19.27 -15.72 16.57
CA SER A 192 -20.43 -16.57 16.91
C SER A 192 -21.25 -17.06 15.71
N GLN A 193 -21.27 -16.37 14.57
CA GLN A 193 -22.18 -16.71 13.46
C GLN A 193 -21.58 -17.60 12.35
N ASP A 194 -20.24 -17.73 12.23
CA ASP A 194 -19.62 -18.22 10.99
C ASP A 194 -19.04 -19.65 11.04
N LYS A 195 -19.14 -20.37 12.18
CA LYS A 195 -18.48 -21.69 12.36
C LYS A 195 -18.94 -22.79 11.39
N ARG A 196 -20.13 -22.70 10.78
CA ARG A 196 -20.66 -23.74 9.85
C ARG A 196 -20.30 -23.51 8.38
N LYS A 197 -19.95 -22.28 7.96
CA LYS A 197 -19.57 -21.97 6.55
C LYS A 197 -18.07 -22.15 6.27
N ILE A 198 -17.25 -22.22 7.31
CA ILE A 198 -15.78 -22.22 7.26
C ILE A 198 -15.18 -23.60 6.91
N ASN A 199 -15.86 -24.72 7.17
CA ASN A 199 -15.28 -26.03 6.83
C ASN A 199 -15.29 -26.33 5.31
N THR A 200 -16.24 -25.80 4.56
CA THR A 200 -16.31 -25.96 3.10
C THR A 200 -15.27 -25.09 2.38
N THR A 201 -14.85 -23.97 2.97
CA THR A 201 -13.82 -23.08 2.39
C THR A 201 -12.43 -23.70 2.49
N HIS A 202 -12.12 -24.41 3.59
CA HIS A 202 -10.82 -25.07 3.76
C HIS A 202 -10.52 -26.14 2.70
N GLY A 203 -11.52 -26.96 2.33
CA GLY A 203 -11.36 -27.97 1.28
C GLY A 203 -11.09 -27.35 -0.10
N LEU A 204 -11.84 -26.29 -0.46
CA LEU A 204 -11.63 -25.55 -1.71
C LEU A 204 -10.24 -24.89 -1.74
N LEU A 205 -9.81 -24.29 -0.62
CA LEU A 205 -8.49 -23.67 -0.50
C LEU A 205 -7.34 -24.66 -0.67
N ALA A 206 -7.47 -25.87 -0.13
CA ALA A 206 -6.49 -26.94 -0.32
C ALA A 206 -6.41 -27.39 -1.79
N VAL A 207 -7.53 -27.44 -2.51
CA VAL A 207 -7.54 -27.78 -3.94
C VAL A 207 -6.91 -26.67 -4.78
N VAL A 208 -7.30 -25.41 -4.55
CA VAL A 208 -6.75 -24.25 -5.29
C VAL A 208 -5.25 -24.11 -5.04
N SER A 209 -4.79 -24.29 -3.80
CA SER A 209 -3.36 -24.29 -3.48
C SER A 209 -2.61 -25.45 -4.12
N GLY A 210 -3.24 -26.61 -4.26
CA GLY A 210 -2.67 -27.72 -5.01
C GLY A 210 -2.41 -27.35 -6.47
N VAL A 211 -3.37 -26.70 -7.14
CA VAL A 211 -3.20 -26.18 -8.51
C VAL A 211 -2.07 -25.15 -8.58
N ILE A 212 -1.97 -24.26 -7.59
CA ILE A 212 -0.85 -23.29 -7.47
C ILE A 212 0.50 -24.03 -7.39
N GLY A 213 0.57 -25.14 -6.66
CA GLY A 213 1.77 -25.99 -6.59
C GLY A 213 2.16 -26.62 -7.93
N VAL A 214 1.17 -27.09 -8.71
CA VAL A 214 1.40 -27.60 -10.07
C VAL A 214 1.93 -26.48 -10.98
N LEU A 215 1.29 -25.31 -10.96
CA LEU A 215 1.69 -24.16 -11.76
C LEU A 215 3.11 -23.68 -11.40
N TYR A 216 3.47 -23.70 -10.12
CA TYR A 216 4.82 -23.35 -9.65
C TYR A 216 5.90 -24.27 -10.22
N TYR A 217 5.59 -25.56 -10.40
CA TYR A 217 6.52 -26.53 -10.98
C TYR A 217 6.74 -26.29 -12.49
N PHE A 218 5.67 -26.03 -13.25
CA PHE A 218 5.76 -25.89 -14.71
C PHE A 218 6.19 -24.51 -15.20
N LEU A 219 5.98 -23.46 -14.41
CA LEU A 219 6.29 -22.08 -14.83
C LEU A 219 7.67 -21.63 -14.33
N PRO A 220 8.40 -20.81 -15.12
CA PRO A 220 9.56 -20.09 -14.62
C PRO A 220 9.20 -19.25 -13.39
N THR A 221 10.10 -19.18 -12.41
CA THR A 221 9.87 -18.50 -11.13
C THR A 221 9.46 -17.04 -11.29
N THR A 222 10.03 -16.33 -12.28
CA THR A 222 9.72 -14.94 -12.59
C THR A 222 8.31 -14.78 -13.18
N THR A 223 7.90 -15.67 -14.08
CA THR A 223 6.56 -15.68 -14.67
C THR A 223 5.51 -16.04 -13.63
N PHE A 224 5.78 -17.05 -12.81
CA PHE A 224 4.90 -17.43 -11.71
C PHE A 224 4.68 -16.26 -10.73
N ALA A 225 5.76 -15.60 -10.30
CA ALA A 225 5.67 -14.45 -9.38
C ALA A 225 4.84 -13.30 -9.96
N LYS A 226 5.01 -12.99 -11.26
CA LYS A 226 4.23 -11.95 -11.95
C LYS A 226 2.74 -12.30 -12.01
N LEU A 227 2.42 -13.52 -12.43
CA LEU A 227 1.02 -13.98 -12.55
C LEU A 227 0.35 -14.07 -11.17
N PHE A 228 1.02 -14.67 -10.20
CA PHE A 228 0.52 -14.77 -8.83
C PHE A 228 0.28 -13.39 -8.21
N GLY A 229 1.20 -12.44 -8.45
CA GLY A 229 1.04 -11.04 -8.07
C GLY A 229 -0.24 -10.44 -8.64
N ILE A 230 -0.46 -10.52 -9.96
CA ILE A 230 -1.66 -9.95 -10.60
C ILE A 230 -2.95 -10.62 -10.09
N VAL A 231 -2.93 -11.96 -9.98
CA VAL A 231 -4.09 -12.79 -9.62
C VAL A 231 -4.54 -12.54 -8.17
N ILE A 232 -3.62 -12.25 -7.25
CA ILE A 232 -3.98 -11.94 -5.85
C ILE A 232 -4.18 -10.44 -5.63
N LEU A 233 -3.25 -9.62 -6.12
CA LEU A 233 -3.25 -8.17 -5.88
C LEU A 233 -4.43 -7.50 -6.58
N GLY A 234 -4.79 -7.92 -7.79
CA GLY A 234 -5.90 -7.33 -8.56
C GLY A 234 -7.23 -7.40 -7.81
N PRO A 235 -7.72 -8.58 -7.41
CA PRO A 235 -8.95 -8.71 -6.64
C PRO A 235 -8.87 -8.08 -5.25
N ALA A 236 -7.71 -8.13 -4.58
CA ALA A 236 -7.53 -7.45 -3.29
C ALA A 236 -7.71 -5.92 -3.45
N ILE A 237 -7.12 -5.34 -4.50
CA ILE A 237 -7.31 -3.93 -4.86
C ILE A 237 -8.77 -3.65 -5.25
N TYR A 238 -9.45 -4.56 -5.95
CA TYR A 238 -10.87 -4.43 -6.28
C TYR A 238 -11.76 -4.34 -5.02
N LEU A 239 -11.53 -5.24 -4.05
CA LEU A 239 -12.28 -5.29 -2.80
C LEU A 239 -11.98 -4.10 -1.88
N GLN A 240 -10.72 -3.67 -1.83
CA GLN A 240 -10.25 -2.55 -1.03
C GLN A 240 -9.22 -1.73 -1.84
N PRO A 241 -9.66 -0.68 -2.55
CA PRO A 241 -8.77 0.15 -3.38
C PRO A 241 -7.61 0.79 -2.59
N GLY A 242 -7.78 1.00 -1.28
CA GLY A 242 -6.72 1.46 -0.38
C GLY A 242 -5.47 0.57 -0.36
N ILE A 243 -5.62 -0.74 -0.57
CA ILE A 243 -4.49 -1.69 -0.70
C ILE A 243 -3.62 -1.31 -1.89
N GLY A 244 -4.22 -0.81 -2.98
CA GLY A 244 -3.49 -0.44 -4.19
C GLY A 244 -2.54 0.73 -3.97
N VAL A 245 -3.01 1.80 -3.32
CA VAL A 245 -2.16 2.97 -2.98
C VAL A 245 -1.09 2.59 -1.95
N ALA A 246 -1.43 1.75 -0.98
CA ALA A 246 -0.49 1.20 -0.02
C ALA A 246 0.60 0.34 -0.69
N ALA A 247 0.23 -0.50 -1.65
CA ALA A 247 1.16 -1.32 -2.43
C ALA A 247 2.09 -0.45 -3.29
N ILE A 248 1.55 0.60 -3.94
CA ILE A 248 2.36 1.57 -4.70
C ILE A 248 3.39 2.23 -3.81
N ALA A 249 2.98 2.73 -2.64
CA ALA A 249 3.88 3.36 -1.67
C ALA A 249 5.00 2.40 -1.21
N PHE A 250 4.67 1.12 -0.99
CA PHE A 250 5.67 0.10 -0.66
C PHE A 250 6.61 -0.20 -1.84
N MET A 251 6.09 -0.35 -3.05
CA MET A 251 6.83 -0.75 -4.24
C MET A 251 7.73 0.35 -4.81
N LEU A 252 7.44 1.61 -4.50
CA LEU A 252 8.10 2.79 -5.09
C LEU A 252 9.63 2.75 -4.99
N PRO A 253 10.25 2.34 -3.87
CA PRO A 253 11.71 2.27 -3.77
C PRO A 253 12.34 1.02 -4.41
N PHE A 254 11.54 -0.03 -4.70
CA PHE A 254 12.04 -1.35 -5.07
C PHE A 254 11.88 -1.73 -6.53
N THR A 255 10.95 -1.09 -7.24
CA THR A 255 10.46 -1.62 -8.52
C THR A 255 10.50 -0.57 -9.62
N GLN A 256 10.63 -1.06 -10.85
CA GLN A 256 10.54 -0.24 -12.04
C GLN A 256 9.18 0.45 -12.14
N THR A 257 9.20 1.66 -12.70
CA THR A 257 8.02 2.52 -12.87
C THR A 257 6.89 1.87 -13.67
N THR A 258 7.21 0.91 -14.55
CA THR A 258 6.23 0.14 -15.34
C THR A 258 5.28 -0.67 -14.45
N TYR A 259 5.80 -1.35 -13.43
CA TYR A 259 4.97 -2.12 -12.49
C TYR A 259 4.15 -1.20 -11.60
N ILE A 260 4.73 -0.06 -11.18
CA ILE A 260 4.02 0.97 -10.41
C ILE A 260 2.85 1.52 -11.23
N ALA A 261 3.07 1.83 -12.51
CA ALA A 261 2.02 2.29 -13.42
C ALA A 261 0.91 1.25 -13.59
N ALA A 262 1.24 -0.04 -13.69
CA ALA A 262 0.26 -1.11 -13.76
C ALA A 262 -0.61 -1.19 -12.49
N VAL A 263 0.00 -1.14 -11.31
CA VAL A 263 -0.75 -1.14 -10.03
C VAL A 263 -1.56 0.14 -9.87
N ALA A 264 -1.03 1.29 -10.30
CA ALA A 264 -1.76 2.56 -10.32
C ALA A 264 -3.01 2.50 -11.21
N GLY A 265 -2.88 1.96 -12.42
CA GLY A 265 -4.00 1.73 -13.34
C GLY A 265 -5.06 0.80 -12.75
N LEU A 266 -4.66 -0.33 -12.17
CA LEU A 266 -5.57 -1.26 -11.48
C LEU A 266 -6.29 -0.58 -10.30
N THR A 267 -5.56 0.21 -9.52
CA THR A 267 -6.12 0.96 -8.39
C THR A 267 -7.14 1.99 -8.86
N PHE A 268 -6.84 2.71 -9.94
CA PHE A 268 -7.76 3.69 -10.52
C PHE A 268 -9.03 3.04 -11.06
N ILE A 269 -8.91 1.95 -11.81
CA ILE A 269 -10.07 1.16 -12.26
C ILE A 269 -10.89 0.70 -11.06
N SER A 270 -10.25 0.19 -10.00
CA SER A 270 -10.94 -0.23 -8.79
C SER A 270 -11.69 0.93 -8.09
N VAL A 271 -11.07 2.11 -8.01
CA VAL A 271 -11.73 3.32 -7.47
C VAL A 271 -12.97 3.68 -8.29
N LEU A 272 -12.88 3.63 -9.62
CA LEU A 272 -14.02 3.89 -10.50
C LEU A 272 -15.13 2.84 -10.36
N LEU A 273 -14.77 1.56 -10.26
CA LEU A 273 -15.76 0.49 -10.06
C LEU A 273 -16.47 0.60 -8.70
N ASN A 274 -15.79 1.12 -7.69
CA ASN A 274 -16.32 1.34 -6.35
C ASN A 274 -16.94 2.75 -6.16
N PHE A 275 -17.33 3.44 -7.24
CA PHE A 275 -17.72 4.86 -7.16
C PHE A 275 -18.86 5.16 -6.19
N ARG A 276 -19.85 4.26 -6.07
CA ARG A 276 -20.98 4.40 -5.14
C ARG A 276 -20.54 4.26 -3.68
N ARG A 277 -19.65 3.30 -3.41
CA ARG A 277 -19.14 3.00 -2.06
C ARG A 277 -18.20 4.09 -1.54
N LEU A 278 -17.45 4.72 -2.45
CA LEU A 278 -16.46 5.74 -2.12
C LEU A 278 -17.02 7.17 -2.16
N GLU A 279 -18.30 7.35 -2.50
CA GLU A 279 -18.96 8.65 -2.66
C GLU A 279 -18.07 9.63 -3.45
N LEU A 280 -17.70 9.27 -4.68
CA LEU A 280 -16.75 10.03 -5.47
C LEU A 280 -17.25 11.46 -5.71
N LYS A 281 -16.74 12.40 -4.91
CA LYS A 281 -16.90 13.84 -5.13
C LYS A 281 -15.70 14.36 -5.90
N ILE A 282 -15.96 15.07 -7.00
CA ILE A 282 -14.93 15.82 -7.70
C ILE A 282 -14.48 16.94 -6.77
N THR A 283 -13.22 16.92 -6.37
CA THR A 283 -12.62 17.97 -5.53
C THR A 283 -12.21 19.14 -6.44
N GLY A 284 -12.26 20.39 -5.96
CA GLY A 284 -11.88 21.56 -6.76
C GLY A 284 -10.50 21.43 -7.42
N MET A 285 -9.53 20.83 -6.72
CA MET A 285 -8.18 20.53 -7.25
C MET A 285 -8.14 19.54 -8.42
N MET A 286 -9.20 18.75 -8.66
CA MET A 286 -9.24 17.83 -9.80
C MET A 286 -9.35 18.55 -11.14
N ILE A 287 -9.98 19.71 -11.17
CA ILE A 287 -10.21 20.48 -12.40
C ILE A 287 -8.88 20.95 -13.02
N PRO A 288 -7.99 21.67 -12.30
CA PRO A 288 -6.73 22.11 -12.88
C PRO A 288 -5.83 20.93 -13.28
N VAL A 289 -5.84 19.83 -12.52
CA VAL A 289 -5.06 18.64 -12.85
C VAL A 289 -5.60 17.95 -14.10
N ALA A 290 -6.93 17.79 -14.22
CA ALA A 290 -7.55 17.24 -15.42
C ALA A 290 -7.31 18.13 -16.65
N LEU A 291 -7.45 19.45 -16.50
CA LEU A 291 -7.17 20.41 -17.56
C LEU A 291 -5.71 20.34 -18.01
N PHE A 292 -4.77 20.27 -17.07
CA PHE A 292 -3.35 20.07 -17.37
C PHE A 292 -3.13 18.78 -18.17
N THR A 293 -3.73 17.67 -17.75
CA THR A 293 -3.61 16.38 -18.46
C THR A 293 -4.21 16.44 -19.87
N ILE A 294 -5.35 17.11 -20.05
CA ILE A 294 -5.98 17.30 -21.38
C ILE A 294 -5.08 18.15 -22.27
N LEU A 295 -4.56 19.27 -21.76
CA LEU A 295 -3.65 20.14 -22.51
C LEU A 295 -2.36 19.42 -22.88
N ALA A 296 -1.80 18.60 -21.97
CA ALA A 296 -0.65 17.76 -22.26
C ALA A 296 -0.96 16.73 -23.36
N ALA A 297 -2.15 16.14 -23.36
CA ALA A 297 -2.58 15.21 -24.41
C ALA A 297 -2.70 15.91 -25.78
N VAL A 298 -3.33 17.09 -25.83
CA VAL A 298 -3.42 17.90 -27.05
C VAL A 298 -2.02 18.27 -27.55
N ALA A 299 -1.15 18.79 -26.67
CA ALA A 299 0.22 19.13 -27.02
C ALA A 299 1.00 17.91 -27.56
N ALA A 300 0.84 16.73 -26.96
CA ALA A 300 1.51 15.52 -27.41
C ALA A 300 1.05 15.06 -28.81
N VAL A 301 -0.24 15.15 -29.11
CA VAL A 301 -0.80 14.79 -30.42
C VAL A 301 -0.34 15.74 -31.52
N PHE A 302 -0.29 17.05 -31.22
CA PHE A 302 0.11 18.10 -32.16
C PHE A 302 1.61 18.43 -32.15
N SER A 303 2.41 17.75 -31.31
CA SER A 303 3.85 17.97 -31.24
C SER A 303 4.55 17.59 -32.54
N VAL A 304 5.56 18.39 -32.91
CA VAL A 304 6.49 18.09 -34.01
C VAL A 304 7.22 16.77 -33.75
N MET A 305 7.53 16.47 -32.47
CA MET A 305 8.15 15.23 -32.01
C MET A 305 7.09 14.29 -31.41
N ARG A 306 6.05 13.96 -32.19
CA ARG A 306 4.87 13.21 -31.71
C ARG A 306 5.21 11.91 -30.99
N SER A 307 6.15 11.11 -31.50
CA SER A 307 6.51 9.81 -30.90
C SER A 307 7.05 9.96 -29.46
N GLU A 308 8.01 10.87 -29.27
CA GLU A 308 8.59 11.15 -27.95
C GLU A 308 7.58 11.83 -27.00
N SER A 309 6.75 12.69 -27.55
CA SER A 309 5.73 13.39 -26.77
C SER A 309 4.61 12.44 -26.28
N LEU A 310 4.21 11.46 -27.09
CA LEU A 310 3.26 10.42 -26.68
C LEU A 310 3.84 9.46 -25.63
N ASN A 311 5.14 9.13 -25.71
CA ASN A 311 5.80 8.38 -24.64
C ASN A 311 5.80 9.16 -23.32
N SER A 312 6.04 10.47 -23.39
CA SER A 312 6.00 11.35 -22.21
C SER A 312 4.58 11.51 -21.65
N LEU A 313 3.55 11.50 -22.52
CA LEU A 313 2.14 11.58 -22.12
C LEU A 313 1.73 10.45 -21.18
N GLN A 314 2.28 9.25 -21.36
CA GLN A 314 2.02 8.10 -20.48
C GLN A 314 2.33 8.43 -19.01
N LEU A 315 3.44 9.14 -18.77
CA LEU A 315 3.84 9.56 -17.42
C LEU A 315 2.83 10.54 -16.81
N PHE A 316 2.37 11.52 -17.59
CA PHE A 316 1.35 12.48 -17.13
C PHE A 316 0.01 11.81 -16.82
N ILE A 317 -0.38 10.79 -17.60
CA ILE A 317 -1.58 9.99 -17.34
C ILE A 317 -1.42 9.22 -16.02
N VAL A 318 -0.27 8.59 -15.79
CA VAL A 318 0.00 7.87 -14.52
C VAL A 318 -0.02 8.82 -13.33
N TYR A 319 0.54 10.03 -13.45
CA TYR A 319 0.47 11.04 -12.40
C TYR A 319 -0.96 11.49 -12.12
N PHE A 320 -1.78 11.70 -13.15
CA PHE A 320 -3.20 12.00 -12.99
C PHE A 320 -3.94 10.88 -12.24
N ILE A 321 -3.75 9.63 -12.67
CA ILE A 321 -4.33 8.43 -12.05
C ILE A 321 -3.95 8.36 -10.57
N LEU A 322 -2.67 8.47 -10.24
CA LEU A 322 -2.19 8.43 -8.86
C LEU A 322 -2.76 9.57 -8.01
N PHE A 323 -2.78 10.79 -8.55
CA PHE A 323 -3.33 11.95 -7.88
C PHE A 323 -4.82 11.76 -7.57
N TYR A 324 -5.61 11.36 -8.57
CA TYR A 324 -7.03 11.12 -8.40
C TYR A 324 -7.30 10.03 -7.36
N SER A 325 -6.72 8.84 -7.54
CA SER A 325 -6.93 7.72 -6.61
C SER A 325 -6.52 8.08 -5.19
N SER A 326 -5.39 8.78 -5.02
CA SER A 326 -4.93 9.22 -3.70
C SER A 326 -5.86 10.27 -3.08
N SER A 327 -6.35 11.24 -3.86
CA SER A 327 -7.28 12.29 -3.37
C SER A 327 -8.59 11.71 -2.84
N VAL A 328 -9.06 10.62 -3.45
CA VAL A 328 -10.25 9.90 -3.03
C VAL A 328 -9.96 9.06 -1.78
N LEU A 329 -8.89 8.27 -1.81
CA LEU A 329 -8.63 7.24 -0.79
C LEU A 329 -7.99 7.79 0.49
N PHE A 330 -7.20 8.87 0.42
CA PHE A 330 -6.56 9.48 1.60
C PHE A 330 -7.50 10.31 2.47
N LYS A 331 -8.78 10.45 2.08
CA LYS A 331 -9.83 10.92 3.01
C LYS A 331 -9.89 10.02 4.25
N GLU A 332 -9.63 8.72 4.10
CA GLU A 332 -9.49 7.80 5.22
C GLU A 332 -8.09 7.91 5.85
N LYS A 333 -8.01 8.46 7.06
CA LYS A 333 -6.75 8.63 7.81
C LYS A 333 -5.95 7.34 7.96
N LYS A 334 -6.65 6.20 8.05
CA LYS A 334 -6.03 4.88 8.16
C LYS A 334 -5.24 4.55 6.90
N ILE A 335 -5.85 4.68 5.71
CA ILE A 335 -5.17 4.41 4.43
C ILE A 335 -3.94 5.31 4.27
N PHE A 336 -4.08 6.61 4.54
CA PHE A 336 -2.96 7.54 4.47
C PHE A 336 -1.79 7.14 5.37
N ARG A 337 -2.05 6.87 6.66
CA ARG A 337 -1.02 6.45 7.62
C ARG A 337 -0.35 5.15 7.22
N THR A 338 -1.14 4.19 6.75
CA THR A 338 -0.64 2.90 6.26
C THR A 338 0.31 3.08 5.08
N SER A 339 -0.08 3.87 4.08
CA SER A 339 0.76 4.13 2.90
C SER A 339 2.06 4.83 3.27
N VAL A 340 2.01 5.85 4.14
CA VAL A 340 3.22 6.53 4.64
C VAL A 340 4.12 5.55 5.40
N LEU A 341 3.55 4.74 6.30
CA LEU A 341 4.31 3.75 7.05
C LEU A 341 5.00 2.75 6.13
N LEU A 342 4.28 2.23 5.14
CA LEU A 342 4.83 1.28 4.16
C LEU A 342 5.93 1.90 3.32
N PHE A 343 5.80 3.16 2.91
CA PHE A 343 6.84 3.90 2.20
C PHE A 343 8.11 4.10 3.04
N VAL A 344 7.95 4.43 4.33
CA VAL A 344 9.09 4.57 5.24
C VAL A 344 9.77 3.22 5.44
N VAL A 345 9.00 2.15 5.64
CA VAL A 345 9.55 0.80 5.81
C VAL A 345 10.27 0.33 4.55
N SER A 346 9.67 0.51 3.36
CA SER A 346 10.32 0.12 2.10
C SER A 346 11.60 0.91 1.86
N SER A 347 11.58 2.21 2.09
CA SER A 347 12.76 3.08 1.97
C SER A 347 13.86 2.70 2.96
N LEU A 348 13.50 2.30 4.18
CA LEU A 348 14.45 1.83 5.19
C LEU A 348 15.09 0.50 4.81
N ILE A 349 14.30 -0.46 4.30
CA ILE A 349 14.83 -1.74 3.80
C ILE A 349 15.82 -1.48 2.66
N VAL A 350 15.45 -0.61 1.72
CA VAL A 350 16.33 -0.16 0.63
C VAL A 350 17.62 0.44 1.16
N ALA A 351 17.54 1.35 2.12
CA ALA A 351 18.71 2.00 2.70
C ALA A 351 19.64 0.98 3.39
N LEU A 352 19.08 0.04 4.15
CA LEU A 352 19.83 -1.04 4.81
C LEU A 352 20.48 -1.98 3.79
N TYR A 353 19.76 -2.36 2.74
CA TYR A 353 20.32 -3.18 1.66
C TYR A 353 21.46 -2.45 0.95
N GLY A 354 21.32 -1.15 0.75
CA GLY A 354 22.35 -0.30 0.20
C GLY A 354 23.61 -0.20 1.07
N ILE A 355 23.45 -0.07 2.39
CA ILE A 355 24.56 -0.14 3.36
C ILE A 355 25.26 -1.50 3.28
N TYR A 356 24.49 -2.58 3.19
CA TYR A 356 25.03 -3.94 3.02
C TYR A 356 25.84 -4.09 1.72
N GLN A 357 25.35 -3.58 0.59
CA GLN A 357 26.08 -3.57 -0.68
C GLN A 357 27.42 -2.83 -0.58
N TYR A 358 27.44 -1.70 0.14
CA TYR A 358 28.65 -0.94 0.39
C TYR A 358 29.71 -1.76 1.14
N PHE A 359 29.32 -2.47 2.20
CA PHE A 359 30.26 -3.30 2.97
C PHE A 359 30.81 -4.49 2.19
N ILE A 360 30.00 -5.11 1.33
CA ILE A 360 30.39 -6.29 0.54
C ILE A 360 31.06 -5.91 -0.78
N LYS A 361 31.19 -4.61 -1.07
CA LYS A 361 31.78 -4.08 -2.31
C LYS A 361 31.12 -4.65 -3.56
N ILE A 362 29.80 -4.88 -3.50
CA ILE A 362 29.02 -5.28 -4.68
C ILE A 362 28.96 -4.05 -5.59
N PRO A 363 29.30 -4.16 -6.88
CA PRO A 363 29.24 -3.04 -7.80
C PRO A 363 27.80 -2.52 -7.91
N THR A 364 27.59 -1.25 -7.55
CA THR A 364 26.31 -0.55 -7.70
C THR A 364 26.20 0.03 -9.11
N ALA A 365 24.97 0.20 -9.62
CA ALA A 365 24.75 0.80 -10.93
C ALA A 365 25.21 2.28 -10.94
N ILE A 366 26.28 2.58 -11.67
CA ILE A 366 26.87 3.92 -11.82
C ILE A 366 26.13 4.63 -12.96
N ALA A 367 25.07 5.38 -12.66
CA ALA A 367 24.31 6.06 -13.71
C ALA A 367 24.41 7.60 -13.69
N TRP A 368 24.91 8.21 -12.61
CA TRP A 368 24.87 9.69 -12.42
C TRP A 368 26.12 10.29 -11.77
N VAL A 369 27.23 9.56 -11.71
CA VAL A 369 28.53 10.13 -11.31
C VAL A 369 29.32 10.32 -12.58
N ASP A 370 29.74 11.57 -12.82
CA ASP A 370 30.77 11.86 -13.79
C ASP A 370 32.08 11.26 -13.27
N ILE A 371 32.37 10.04 -13.73
CA ILE A 371 33.53 9.24 -13.32
C ILE A 371 34.82 10.03 -13.58
N SER A 372 34.80 10.99 -14.52
CA SER A 372 35.94 11.84 -14.84
C SER A 372 36.28 12.85 -13.73
N GLN A 373 35.29 13.31 -12.96
CA GLN A 373 35.50 14.33 -11.92
C GLN A 373 35.62 13.76 -10.51
N PHE A 374 35.02 12.60 -10.22
CA PHE A 374 35.01 12.02 -8.87
C PHE A 374 35.14 10.49 -8.85
N PRO A 375 36.35 9.96 -9.13
CA PRO A 375 36.59 8.51 -9.21
C PRO A 375 36.43 7.79 -7.86
N GLU A 376 36.49 8.51 -6.74
CA GLU A 376 36.43 7.93 -5.39
C GLU A 376 35.00 7.84 -4.80
N LEU A 377 33.99 8.43 -5.45
CA LEU A 377 32.62 8.44 -4.92
C LEU A 377 31.89 7.13 -5.20
N THR A 378 31.78 6.26 -4.21
CA THR A 378 30.88 5.09 -4.26
C THR A 378 29.49 5.50 -3.79
N ARG A 379 28.52 5.58 -4.71
CA ARG A 379 27.10 5.83 -4.36
C ARG A 379 26.33 4.53 -4.29
N VAL A 380 25.52 4.43 -3.27
CA VAL A 380 24.49 3.41 -3.11
C VAL A 380 23.26 3.87 -3.87
N TYR A 381 22.90 3.16 -4.94
CA TYR A 381 21.69 3.42 -5.72
C TYR A 381 20.61 2.41 -5.36
N SER A 382 19.38 2.90 -5.20
CA SER A 382 18.20 2.06 -5.20
C SER A 382 17.36 2.36 -6.42
N THR A 383 17.70 1.69 -7.50
CA THR A 383 16.75 1.31 -8.53
C THR A 383 17.10 -0.14 -8.86
N MET A 384 16.52 -1.07 -8.09
CA MET A 384 16.52 -2.48 -8.47
C MET A 384 15.72 -2.69 -9.76
#